data_AF-A0A9Y2D917-F1
#
_entry.id   AF-A0A9Y2D917-F1
#
_cell.length_a   1.000
_cell.length_b   1.000
_cell.length_c   1.000
_cell.angle_alpha   90.00
_cell.angle_beta   90.00
_cell.angle_gamma   90.00
#
_symmetry.space_group_name_H-M   'P 1'
#
loop_
_entity.id
_entity.type
_entity.pdbx_description
1 polymer ?
#
loop_
_entity_poly.entity_id
_entity_poly.type
_entity_poly.pdbx_seq_one_letter_code
_entity_poly.pdbx_strand_id
1 'polypeptide(L)'
;MADNDQTVSIDGKEYQLDQLSEEARKQLANLRLCDEEIARIQRQYSIAQAARVTYSNLLERALPAEKAPAKRATKSTTRSTTAKKAPASRSKKSAE
;
A
#
# COMPACT_ATOMS: atom_id res chain seq x y z
N MET A 1 4.71 22.64 34.79
CA MET A 1 4.27 23.21 33.49
C MET A 1 4.58 22.16 32.43
N ALA A 2 3.63 21.84 31.54
CA ALA A 2 3.87 20.86 30.49
C ALA A 2 4.54 21.56 29.30
N ASP A 3 5.78 21.17 29.02
CA ASP A 3 6.57 21.63 27.88
C ASP A 3 5.88 21.17 26.58
N ASN A 4 5.27 22.12 25.86
CA ASN A 4 4.62 21.90 24.56
C ASN A 4 5.63 22.04 23.41
N ASP A 5 6.81 21.43 23.54
CA ASP A 5 7.85 21.47 22.52
C ASP A 5 7.56 20.48 21.36
N GLN A 6 6.30 20.42 20.92
CA GLN A 6 5.91 19.63 19.78
C GLN A 6 6.32 20.38 18.51
N THR A 7 7.42 19.96 17.90
CA THR A 7 7.82 20.42 16.56
C THR A 7 6.98 19.70 15.51
N VAL A 8 6.35 20.47 14.62
CA VAL A 8 5.62 19.94 13.46
C VAL A 8 6.39 20.29 12.20
N SER A 9 6.68 19.27 11.39
CA SER A 9 7.24 19.49 10.06
C SER A 9 6.10 19.78 9.08
N ILE A 10 6.11 20.98 8.50
CA ILE A 10 5.14 21.44 7.49
C ILE A 10 5.97 21.78 6.25
N ASP A 11 5.71 21.10 5.13
CA ASP A 11 6.44 21.28 3.86
C ASP A 11 7.97 21.16 3.98
N GLY A 12 8.45 20.27 4.86
CA GLY A 12 9.87 20.01 5.09
C GLY A 12 10.59 21.06 5.94
N LYS A 13 9.85 21.99 6.54
CA LYS A 13 10.36 22.94 7.55
C LYS A 13 9.81 22.58 8.92
N GLU A 14 10.69 22.53 9.90
CA GLU A 14 10.32 22.28 11.29
C GLU A 14 9.86 23.59 11.94
N TYR A 15 8.65 23.56 12.48
CA TYR A 15 8.08 24.67 13.25
C TYR A 15 7.73 24.19 14.65
N GLN A 16 8.12 24.95 15.67
CA GLN A 16 7.60 24.72 17.02
C GLN A 16 6.13 25.12 17.07
N LEU A 17 5.27 24.25 17.64
CA LEU A 17 3.84 24.53 17.79
C LEU A 17 3.57 25.79 18.61
N ASP A 18 4.45 26.13 19.54
CA ASP A 18 4.35 27.33 20.38
C ASP A 18 4.69 28.63 19.60
N GLN A 19 5.46 28.52 18.51
CA GLN A 19 5.77 29.65 17.62
C GLN A 19 4.69 29.86 16.55
N LEU A 20 3.73 28.93 16.45
CA LEU A 20 2.70 28.95 15.43
C LEU A 20 1.48 29.76 15.91
N SER A 21 0.94 30.61 15.03
CA SER A 21 -0.30 31.35 15.30
C SER A 21 -1.45 30.39 15.64
N GLU A 22 -2.41 30.84 16.47
CA GLU A 22 -3.63 30.07 16.76
C GLU A 22 -4.37 29.66 15.49
N GLU A 23 -4.44 30.54 14.50
CA GLU A 23 -5.08 30.26 13.21
C GLU A 23 -4.33 29.15 12.44
N ALA A 24 -3.00 29.16 12.48
CA ALA A 24 -2.19 28.13 11.83
C ALA A 24 -2.33 26.76 12.54
N ARG A 25 -2.46 26.75 13.87
CA ARG A 25 -2.73 25.52 14.63
C ARG A 25 -4.10 24.92 14.30
N LYS A 26 -5.13 25.76 14.16
CA LYS A 26 -6.46 25.32 13.71
C LYS A 26 -6.39 24.74 12.30
N GLN A 27 -5.71 25.42 11.38
CA GLN A 27 -5.60 24.94 10.00
C GLN A 27 -4.83 23.61 9.92
N LEU A 28 -3.78 23.44 10.74
CA LEU A 28 -3.06 22.17 10.84
C LEU A 28 -3.96 21.03 11.33
N ALA A 29 -4.81 21.29 12.33
CA ALA A 29 -5.77 20.31 12.81
C ALA A 29 -6.78 19.92 11.71
N ASN A 30 -7.29 20.90 10.96
CA ASN A 30 -8.18 20.66 9.83
C ASN A 30 -7.49 19.83 8.73
N LEU A 31 -6.22 20.13 8.41
CA LEU A 31 -5.45 19.36 7.43
C LEU A 31 -5.30 17.89 7.84
N ARG A 32 -4.92 17.63 9.11
CA ARG A 32 -4.82 16.27 9.64
C ARG A 32 -6.14 15.52 9.53
N LEU A 33 -7.25 16.18 9.83
CA LEU A 33 -8.58 15.59 9.68
C LEU A 33 -8.88 15.25 8.21
N CYS A 34 -8.55 16.16 7.28
CA CYS A 34 -8.70 15.89 5.85
C CYS A 34 -7.85 14.69 5.39
N ASP A 35 -6.61 14.57 5.87
CA ASP A 35 -5.73 13.46 5.54
C ASP A 35 -6.28 12.12 6.05
N GLU A 36 -6.83 12.09 7.26
CA GLU A 36 -7.49 10.92 7.83
C GLU A 36 -8.70 10.48 6.99
N GLU A 37 -9.51 11.43 6.53
CA GLU A 37 -10.66 11.16 5.66
C GLU A 37 -10.21 10.68 4.26
N ILE A 38 -9.15 11.26 3.68
CA ILE A 38 -8.57 10.78 2.42
C ILE A 38 -8.13 9.32 2.58
N ALA A 39 -7.41 8.99 3.65
CA ALA A 39 -6.98 7.62 3.92
C ALA A 39 -8.17 6.67 4.08
N ARG A 40 -9.26 7.13 4.71
CA ARG A 40 -10.51 6.35 4.85
C ARG A 40 -11.17 6.09 3.49
N ILE A 41 -11.29 7.11 2.65
CA ILE A 41 -11.88 6.97 1.30
C ILE A 41 -11.04 6.04 0.43
N GLN A 42 -9.71 6.14 0.48
CA GLN A 42 -8.82 5.24 -0.27
C GLN A 42 -9.00 3.77 0.12
N ARG A 43 -9.23 3.48 1.41
CA ARG A 43 -9.55 2.11 1.86
C ARG A 43 -10.87 1.63 1.27
N GLN A 44 -11.93 2.45 1.32
CA GLN A 44 -13.22 2.12 0.74
C GLN A 44 -13.14 1.91 -0.78
N TYR A 45 -12.39 2.78 -1.46
CA TYR A 45 -12.14 2.68 -2.89
C TYR A 45 -11.46 1.35 -3.26
N SER A 46 -10.44 0.95 -2.49
CA SER A 46 -9.73 -0.32 -2.72
C SER A 46 -10.67 -1.53 -2.58
N ILE A 47 -11.56 -1.52 -1.59
CA ILE A 47 -12.58 -2.56 -1.41
C ILE A 47 -13.53 -2.61 -2.62
N ALA A 48 -14.05 -1.46 -3.03
CA ALA A 48 -14.95 -1.35 -4.17
C ALA A 48 -14.26 -1.79 -5.48
N GLN A 49 -12.98 -1.45 -5.66
CA GLN A 49 -12.18 -1.85 -6.81
C GLN A 49 -12.03 -3.38 -6.88
N ALA A 50 -11.69 -4.03 -5.76
CA ALA A 50 -11.58 -5.48 -5.69
C ALA A 50 -12.91 -6.17 -6.03
N ALA A 51 -14.02 -5.65 -5.51
CA ALA A 51 -15.37 -6.14 -5.84
C ALA A 51 -15.67 -5.98 -7.34
N ARG A 52 -15.37 -4.81 -7.92
CA ARG A 52 -15.57 -4.55 -9.36
C ARG A 52 -14.81 -5.55 -10.23
N VAL A 53 -13.54 -5.82 -9.93
CA VAL A 53 -12.73 -6.81 -10.66
C VAL A 53 -13.31 -8.21 -10.52
N THR A 54 -13.76 -8.56 -9.32
CA THR A 54 -14.41 -9.87 -9.08
C THR A 54 -15.67 -10.01 -9.94
N TYR A 55 -16.53 -9.00 -9.94
CA TYR A 55 -17.77 -9.02 -10.72
C TYR A 55 -17.53 -8.97 -12.22
N SER A 56 -16.52 -8.24 -12.71
CA SER A 56 -16.17 -8.27 -14.14
C SER A 56 -15.76 -9.67 -14.58
N ASN A 57 -14.91 -10.34 -13.80
CA ASN A 57 -14.48 -11.70 -14.09
C ASN A 57 -15.65 -12.70 -14.07
N LEU A 58 -16.60 -12.54 -13.15
CA LEU A 58 -17.81 -13.37 -13.10
C LEU A 58 -18.71 -13.13 -14.31
N LEU A 59 -18.87 -11.87 -14.72
CA LEU A 59 -19.66 -11.51 -15.88
C LEU A 59 -19.07 -12.11 -17.17
N GLU A 60 -17.76 -11.99 -17.38
CA GLU A 60 -17.06 -12.60 -18.52
C GLU A 60 -17.27 -14.12 -18.60
N ARG A 61 -17.38 -14.79 -17.45
CA ARG A 61 -17.63 -16.25 -17.37
C ARG A 61 -19.09 -16.62 -17.58
N ALA A 62 -20.02 -15.71 -17.26
CA ALA A 62 -21.46 -15.91 -17.37
C ALA A 62 -22.01 -15.55 -18.75
N LEU A 63 -21.29 -14.70 -19.51
CA LEU A 63 -21.67 -14.36 -20.87
C LEU A 63 -21.48 -15.58 -21.78
N PRO A 64 -22.48 -15.92 -22.61
CA PRO A 64 -22.31 -16.97 -23.61
C PRO A 64 -21.19 -16.56 -24.56
N ALA A 65 -20.31 -17.51 -24.89
CA ALA A 65 -19.24 -17.29 -25.86
C ALA A 65 -19.85 -17.02 -27.24
N GLU A 66 -20.21 -15.77 -27.52
CA GLU A 66 -20.61 -15.36 -28.85
C GLU A 66 -19.34 -15.28 -29.70
N LYS A 67 -19.00 -16.44 -30.29
CA LYS A 67 -17.98 -16.67 -31.32
C LYS A 67 -16.68 -15.88 -31.13
N ALA A 68 -15.71 -16.53 -30.48
CA ALA A 68 -14.30 -16.16 -30.57
C ALA A 68 -13.81 -16.06 -32.03
N PRO A 69 -12.80 -15.24 -32.29
CA PRO A 69 -11.62 -15.69 -33.02
C PRO A 69 -10.53 -16.07 -32.00
N ALA A 70 -10.05 -17.30 -32.12
CA ALA A 70 -8.96 -17.85 -31.32
C ALA A 70 -7.69 -16.97 -31.34
N LYS A 71 -7.09 -16.76 -30.15
CA LYS A 71 -5.67 -16.47 -29.79
C LYS A 71 -5.69 -15.87 -28.38
N ARG A 72 -5.04 -16.39 -27.32
CA ARG A 72 -3.76 -17.08 -27.18
C ARG A 72 -3.80 -17.97 -25.94
N ALA A 73 -3.59 -19.27 -26.13
CA ALA A 73 -2.87 -20.06 -25.14
C ALA A 73 -1.38 -19.69 -25.27
N THR A 74 -0.82 -18.98 -24.28
CA THR A 74 0.63 -18.91 -24.07
C THR A 74 0.96 -19.00 -22.59
N LYS A 75 1.04 -20.24 -22.11
CA LYS A 75 2.11 -20.79 -21.25
C LYS A 75 2.80 -19.84 -20.26
N SER A 76 2.55 -20.04 -18.97
CA SER A 76 3.56 -19.98 -17.90
C SER A 76 3.06 -20.83 -16.73
N THR A 77 3.25 -22.14 -16.80
CA THR A 77 4.36 -22.82 -16.12
C THR A 77 4.37 -22.53 -14.62
N THR A 78 3.76 -23.47 -13.89
CA THR A 78 4.15 -23.90 -12.55
C THR A 78 5.63 -23.59 -12.27
N ARG A 79 5.90 -22.60 -11.42
CA ARG A 79 7.21 -22.45 -10.76
C ARG A 79 7.05 -22.68 -9.26
N SER A 80 6.74 -23.93 -8.93
CA SER A 80 7.13 -24.55 -7.68
C SER A 80 8.66 -24.63 -7.62
N THR A 81 9.32 -23.61 -7.07
CA THR A 81 10.69 -23.73 -6.50
C THR A 81 10.97 -22.59 -5.51
N THR A 82 10.70 -22.80 -4.23
CA THR A 82 11.60 -22.33 -3.18
C THR A 82 11.76 -23.44 -2.16
N ALA A 83 12.72 -24.31 -2.46
CA ALA A 83 13.35 -25.15 -1.46
C ALA A 83 13.89 -24.23 -0.35
N LYS A 84 13.23 -24.23 0.81
CA LYS A 84 13.83 -23.78 2.06
C LYS A 84 13.94 -24.98 2.99
N LYS A 85 14.87 -25.87 2.67
CA LYS A 85 15.32 -26.95 3.57
C LYS A 85 16.72 -26.60 4.09
N ALA A 86 16.74 -26.20 5.36
CA ALA A 86 17.82 -26.26 6.35
C ALA A 86 19.20 -25.62 6.03
N PRO A 87 19.75 -24.77 6.92
CA PRO A 87 21.18 -24.46 6.92
C PRO A 87 21.93 -25.67 7.51
N ALA A 88 22.53 -26.48 6.64
CA ALA A 88 23.53 -27.46 7.05
C ALA A 88 24.89 -26.75 7.15
N SER A 89 25.43 -26.81 8.35
CA SER A 89 26.80 -26.52 8.72
C SER A 89 27.83 -27.25 7.83
N ARG A 90 29.07 -26.72 7.87
CA ARG A 90 30.37 -27.43 7.74
C ARG A 90 31.20 -27.11 6.48
N SER A 91 32.28 -26.35 6.71
CA SER A 91 33.70 -26.63 6.38
C SER A 91 34.42 -25.29 6.06
N LYS A 92 35.20 -24.76 7.01
CA LYS A 92 36.67 -24.93 7.13
C LYS A 92 37.40 -24.69 5.80
N LYS A 93 38.26 -23.65 5.76
CA LYS A 93 39.74 -23.75 5.84
C LYS A 93 40.44 -22.72 4.91
N SER A 94 41.48 -22.09 5.47
CA SER A 94 42.58 -21.36 4.79
C SER A 94 42.24 -19.93 4.32
N ALA A 95 43.10 -18.92 4.46
CA ALA A 95 44.55 -18.93 4.68
C ALA A 95 44.99 -17.70 5.49
N GLU A 96 46.08 -17.94 6.22
CA GLU A 96 47.08 -17.00 6.71
C GLU A 96 47.69 -16.18 5.57
#